data_AF-A0A7Y4B818-F1
#
_entry.id   AF-A0A7Y4B818-F1
#
_cell.length_a   1.000
_cell.length_b   1.000
_cell.length_c   1.000
_cell.angle_alpha   90.00
_cell.angle_beta   90.00
_cell.angle_gamma   90.00
#
_symmetry.space_group_name_H-M   'P 1'
#
loop_
_entity.id
_entity.type
_entity.pdbx_description
1 polymer ?
#
loop_
_entity_poly.entity_id
_entity_poly.type
_entity_poly.pdbx_seq_one_letter_code
_entity_poly.pdbx_strand_id
1 'polypeptide(L)'
;MRCELESIVVIGDDEAKIKCVFIEVICALHKYNWAGACHASTVFMFILLKELEVDVQMCTGWIKCDKAVFGHSWLEYKKLPIDAAVSLGNVMSFPPIFLGKSVLKNQSLQLEYTYGYRWKEKLESPMDTLSREPLGSFLAEFPEPLWLFFHKIAKELGLTLKKESLIEKYFYSMWEVKN
;
A
#
# COMPACT_ATOMS: atom_id res chain seq x y z
N MET A 1 9.33 10.87 -12.17
CA MET A 1 8.86 9.94 -11.11
C MET A 1 9.99 9.15 -10.43
N ARG A 2 10.58 8.08 -11.02
CA ARG A 2 11.58 7.26 -10.30
C ARG A 2 12.74 8.09 -9.73
N CYS A 3 13.37 8.94 -10.55
CA CYS A 3 14.47 9.81 -10.12
C CYS A 3 14.10 10.73 -8.94
N GLU A 4 12.85 11.22 -8.89
CA GLU A 4 12.38 12.06 -7.79
C GLU A 4 12.19 11.24 -6.51
N LEU A 5 11.67 10.01 -6.60
CA LEU A 5 11.55 9.13 -5.44
C LEU A 5 12.91 8.66 -4.93
N GLU A 6 13.88 8.47 -5.81
CA GLU A 6 15.25 8.12 -5.44
C GLU A 6 15.93 9.22 -4.62
N SER A 7 15.49 10.49 -4.73
CA SER A 7 15.98 11.58 -3.88
C SER A 7 15.44 11.56 -2.44
N ILE A 8 14.46 10.71 -2.11
CA ILE A 8 13.96 10.56 -0.74
C ILE A 8 15.12 10.11 0.16
N VAL A 9 15.47 10.93 1.15
CA VAL A 9 16.50 10.60 2.13
C VAL A 9 15.88 9.71 3.21
N VAL A 10 16.57 8.61 3.50
CA VAL A 10 16.22 7.63 4.55
C VAL A 10 17.40 7.44 5.47
N ILE A 11 17.15 7.12 6.73
CA ILE A 11 18.19 7.08 7.78
C ILE A 11 18.48 5.63 8.21
N GLY A 12 17.47 4.75 8.18
CA GLY A 12 17.59 3.35 8.61
C GLY A 12 17.56 2.32 7.48
N ASP A 13 18.04 1.11 7.76
CA ASP A 13 18.00 -0.04 6.84
C ASP A 13 16.57 -0.41 6.43
N ASP A 14 15.66 -0.48 7.42
CA ASP A 14 14.23 -0.70 7.17
C ASP A 14 13.65 0.37 6.24
N GLU A 15 13.96 1.65 6.48
CA GLU A 15 13.45 2.75 5.65
C GLU A 15 13.98 2.65 4.21
N ALA A 16 15.22 2.19 4.03
CA ALA A 16 15.79 1.92 2.71
C ALA A 16 15.07 0.76 1.99
N LYS A 17 14.80 -0.34 2.69
CA LYS A 17 14.00 -1.46 2.16
C LYS A 17 12.59 -1.00 1.79
N ILE A 18 11.93 -0.25 2.67
CA ILE A 18 10.61 0.35 2.42
C ILE A 18 10.64 1.24 1.18
N LYS A 19 11.65 2.10 1.05
CA LYS A 19 11.82 2.97 -0.11
C LYS A 19 11.97 2.17 -1.41
N CYS A 20 12.80 1.13 -1.42
CA CYS A 20 12.98 0.27 -2.59
C CYS A 20 11.64 -0.38 -3.01
N VAL A 21 10.94 -1.03 -2.08
CA VAL A 21 9.64 -1.66 -2.35
C VAL A 21 8.62 -0.63 -2.83
N PHE A 22 8.53 0.52 -2.14
CA PHE A 22 7.61 1.59 -2.48
C PHE A 22 7.84 2.12 -3.91
N ILE A 23 9.10 2.34 -4.29
CA ILE A 23 9.48 2.79 -5.65
C ILE A 23 9.06 1.77 -6.70
N GLU A 24 9.36 0.49 -6.49
CA GLU A 24 8.99 -0.55 -7.47
C GLU A 24 7.47 -0.64 -7.65
N VAL A 25 6.72 -0.63 -6.54
CA VAL A 25 5.26 -0.72 -6.58
C VAL A 25 4.65 0.52 -7.23
N ILE A 26 5.03 1.74 -6.83
CA ILE A 26 4.45 2.94 -7.44
C ILE A 26 4.83 3.09 -8.92
N CYS A 27 6.07 2.76 -9.31
CA CYS A 27 6.47 2.70 -10.70
C CYS A 27 5.60 1.72 -11.50
N ALA A 28 5.30 0.56 -10.94
CA ALA A 28 4.48 -0.43 -11.59
C ALA A 28 3.01 0.05 -11.68
N LEU A 29 2.42 0.56 -10.60
CA LEU A 29 1.06 1.12 -10.60
C LEU A 29 0.85 2.15 -11.70
N HIS A 30 1.78 3.12 -11.82
CA HIS A 30 1.71 4.17 -12.86
C HIS A 30 1.99 3.65 -14.26
N LYS A 31 2.98 2.77 -14.42
CA LYS A 31 3.31 2.19 -15.74
C LYS A 31 2.12 1.48 -16.39
N TYR A 32 1.28 0.83 -15.57
CA TYR A 32 0.14 0.06 -16.05
C TYR A 32 -1.21 0.77 -15.82
N ASN A 33 -1.20 2.03 -15.36
CA ASN A 33 -2.39 2.80 -15.02
C ASN A 33 -3.39 2.01 -14.15
N TRP A 34 -2.88 1.30 -13.14
CA TRP A 34 -3.66 0.38 -12.34
C TRP A 34 -4.41 1.12 -11.22
N ALA A 35 -5.48 1.82 -11.60
CA ALA A 35 -6.35 2.53 -10.67
C ALA A 35 -7.16 1.55 -9.79
N GLY A 36 -7.49 1.98 -8.57
CA GLY A 36 -8.29 1.18 -7.64
C GLY A 36 -7.55 0.00 -7.01
N ALA A 37 -6.23 -0.07 -7.18
CA ALA A 37 -5.39 -1.17 -6.72
C ALA A 37 -4.98 -1.08 -5.24
N CYS A 38 -5.65 -0.28 -4.41
CA CYS A 38 -5.20 0.01 -3.04
C CYS A 38 -5.03 -1.24 -2.18
N HIS A 39 -5.99 -2.15 -2.22
CA HIS A 39 -5.95 -3.40 -1.46
C HIS A 39 -4.82 -4.31 -1.95
N ALA A 40 -4.80 -4.59 -3.25
CA ALA A 40 -3.81 -5.50 -3.87
C ALA A 40 -2.36 -4.98 -3.70
N SER A 41 -2.13 -3.69 -3.95
CA SER A 41 -0.79 -3.09 -3.80
C SER A 41 -0.35 -3.03 -2.34
N THR A 42 -1.26 -2.79 -1.39
CA THR A 42 -0.96 -2.85 0.05
C THR A 42 -0.53 -4.26 0.45
N VAL A 43 -1.24 -5.29 -0.02
CA VAL A 43 -0.87 -6.70 0.21
C VAL A 43 0.50 -7.03 -0.40
N PHE A 44 0.78 -6.56 -1.62
CA PHE A 44 2.08 -6.77 -2.25
C PHE A 44 3.20 -6.16 -1.45
N MET A 45 3.06 -4.89 -1.08
CA MET A 45 4.05 -4.21 -0.26
C MET A 45 4.23 -4.91 1.09
N PHE A 46 3.14 -5.35 1.73
CA PHE A 46 3.20 -6.07 3.01
C PHE A 46 4.05 -7.32 2.89
N ILE A 47 3.73 -8.19 1.93
CA ILE A 47 4.46 -9.46 1.74
C ILE A 47 5.92 -9.18 1.41
N LEU A 48 6.21 -8.31 0.44
CA LEU A 48 7.58 -7.99 0.04
C LEU A 48 8.40 -7.44 1.22
N LEU A 49 7.81 -6.59 2.06
CA LEU A 49 8.49 -6.03 3.22
C LEU A 49 8.69 -7.05 4.34
N LYS A 50 7.70 -7.91 4.60
CA LYS A 50 7.83 -8.98 5.60
C LYS A 50 8.86 -10.03 5.16
N GLU A 51 9.00 -10.30 3.86
CA GLU A 51 10.08 -11.15 3.31
C GLU A 51 11.46 -10.47 3.38
N LEU A 52 11.51 -9.14 3.48
CA LEU A 52 12.73 -8.37 3.76
C LEU A 52 12.95 -8.09 5.26
N GLU A 53 12.21 -8.81 6.11
CA GLU A 53 12.26 -8.73 7.58
C GLU A 53 11.88 -7.35 8.15
N VAL A 54 11.12 -6.56 7.39
CA VAL A 54 10.62 -5.26 7.85
C VAL A 54 9.24 -5.44 8.49
N ASP A 55 9.11 -4.97 9.73
CA ASP A 55 7.84 -5.04 10.44
C ASP A 55 6.89 -3.89 10.07
N VAL A 56 5.89 -4.22 9.27
CA VAL A 56 4.82 -3.31 8.83
C VAL A 56 3.46 -3.89 9.14
N GLN A 57 2.47 -3.01 9.30
CA GLN A 57 1.08 -3.36 9.54
C GLN A 57 0.23 -3.03 8.32
N MET A 58 -0.65 -3.95 7.91
CA MET A 58 -1.70 -3.65 6.92
C MET A 58 -2.84 -2.91 7.60
N CYS A 59 -3.22 -1.78 7.03
CA CYS A 59 -4.27 -0.92 7.56
C CYS A 59 -5.35 -0.67 6.51
N THR A 60 -6.57 -0.49 6.99
CA THR A 60 -7.72 -0.14 6.17
C THR A 60 -8.66 0.76 6.96
N GLY A 61 -9.40 1.60 6.27
CA GLY A 61 -10.32 2.55 6.89
C GLY A 61 -10.54 3.76 6.01
N TRP A 62 -10.93 4.86 6.62
CA TRP A 62 -11.24 6.10 5.91
C TRP A 62 -10.07 7.06 5.96
N ILE A 63 -9.80 7.71 4.83
CA ILE A 63 -8.84 8.80 4.73
C ILE A 63 -9.61 10.08 4.44
N LYS A 64 -9.30 11.13 5.19
CA LYS A 64 -9.77 12.49 4.89
C LYS A 64 -8.62 13.34 4.37
N CYS A 65 -8.88 14.05 3.28
CA CYS A 65 -8.07 15.17 2.81
C CYS A 65 -8.98 16.37 2.53
N ASP A 66 -8.40 17.51 2.18
CA ASP A 66 -9.14 18.76 1.92
C ASP A 66 -10.30 18.61 0.92
N LYS A 67 -10.17 17.68 -0.03
CA LYS A 67 -11.08 17.55 -1.18
C LYS A 67 -12.05 16.38 -1.08
N ALA A 68 -11.79 15.39 -0.21
CA ALA A 68 -12.54 14.13 -0.21
C ALA A 68 -12.38 13.35 1.09
N VAL A 69 -13.38 12.50 1.37
CA VAL A 69 -13.22 11.34 2.25
C VAL A 69 -13.53 10.08 1.47
N PHE A 70 -12.66 9.09 1.60
CA PHE A 70 -12.75 7.84 0.84
C PHE A 70 -12.21 6.67 1.65
N GLY A 71 -12.75 5.48 1.39
CA GLY A 71 -12.25 4.23 1.95
C GLY A 71 -10.98 3.80 1.22
N HIS A 72 -9.97 3.35 1.96
CA HIS A 72 -8.66 3.04 1.40
C HIS A 72 -7.90 1.99 2.22
N SER A 73 -6.83 1.46 1.62
CA SER A 73 -5.87 0.58 2.28
C SER A 73 -4.46 1.11 2.12
N TRP A 74 -3.66 0.97 3.17
CA TRP A 74 -2.28 1.43 3.24
C TRP A 74 -1.46 0.54 4.19
N LEU A 75 -0.15 0.78 4.25
CA LEU A 75 0.71 0.20 5.29
C LEU A 75 1.10 1.24 6.33
N GLU A 76 1.38 0.78 7.55
CA GLU A 76 2.04 1.59 8.56
C GLU A 76 3.38 0.96 8.97
N TYR A 77 4.42 1.79 8.99
CA TYR A 77 5.70 1.49 9.63
C TYR A 77 5.89 2.47 10.79
N LYS A 78 6.05 1.97 12.02
CA LYS A 78 6.14 2.81 13.24
C LYS A 78 4.99 3.84 13.32
N LYS A 79 3.77 3.42 12.96
CA LYS A 79 2.55 4.25 12.90
C LYS A 79 2.57 5.38 11.86
N LEU A 80 3.56 5.39 10.95
CA LEU A 80 3.63 6.32 9.85
C LEU A 80 3.09 5.66 8.58
N PRO A 81 2.13 6.29 7.87
CA PRO A 81 1.52 5.69 6.70
C PRO A 81 2.49 5.64 5.51
N ILE A 82 2.36 4.57 4.72
CA ILE A 82 3.03 4.32 3.46
C ILE A 82 1.93 3.93 2.46
N ASP A 83 1.77 4.73 1.41
CA ASP A 83 0.62 4.64 0.51
C ASP A 83 1.01 5.03 -0.92
N ALA A 84 1.32 4.03 -1.73
CA ALA A 84 1.60 4.24 -3.15
C ALA A 84 0.32 4.43 -3.97
N ALA A 85 -0.76 3.73 -3.61
CA ALA A 85 -1.97 3.61 -4.44
C ALA A 85 -2.87 4.83 -4.42
N VAL A 86 -2.77 5.69 -3.39
CA VAL A 86 -3.51 6.97 -3.33
C VAL A 86 -3.21 7.85 -4.56
N SER A 87 -2.04 7.64 -5.20
CA SER A 87 -1.65 8.32 -6.44
C SER A 87 -2.38 7.90 -7.70
N LEU A 88 -3.19 6.85 -7.65
CA LEU A 88 -4.08 6.40 -8.72
C LEU A 88 -5.44 5.99 -8.14
N GLY A 89 -6.08 6.92 -7.42
CA GLY A 89 -7.45 6.73 -6.97
C GLY A 89 -8.44 6.73 -8.14
N ASN A 90 -9.50 5.93 -8.02
CA ASN A 90 -10.55 5.80 -9.05
C ASN A 90 -11.28 7.11 -9.38
N VAL A 91 -11.33 8.04 -8.43
CA VAL A 91 -12.05 9.32 -8.57
C VAL A 91 -11.07 10.50 -8.59
N MET A 92 -10.04 10.46 -7.76
CA MET A 92 -9.03 11.51 -7.65
C MET A 92 -7.68 10.88 -7.36
N SER A 93 -6.64 11.44 -8.00
CA SER A 93 -5.25 11.05 -7.76
C SER A 93 -4.60 12.07 -6.83
N PHE A 94 -3.85 11.55 -5.87
CA PHE A 94 -3.29 12.29 -4.75
C PHE A 94 -1.78 12.03 -4.67
N PRO A 95 -0.94 12.99 -4.23
CA PRO A 95 0.47 12.70 -4.00
C PRO A 95 0.65 11.46 -3.12
N PRO A 96 1.46 10.48 -3.55
CA PRO A 96 1.70 9.26 -2.77
C PRO A 96 2.38 9.59 -1.45
N ILE A 97 2.17 8.74 -0.44
CA ILE A 97 2.67 8.97 0.92
C ILE A 97 3.81 8.00 1.24
N PHE A 98 4.94 8.54 1.68
CA PHE A 98 6.07 7.79 2.19
C PHE A 98 6.36 8.23 3.62
N LEU A 99 6.19 7.31 4.59
CA LEU A 99 6.41 7.55 6.02
C LEU A 99 5.74 8.84 6.53
N GLY A 100 4.45 9.01 6.21
CA GLY A 100 3.64 10.15 6.63
C GLY A 100 3.83 11.43 5.82
N LYS A 101 4.71 11.45 4.81
CA LYS A 101 4.98 12.62 3.98
C LYS A 101 4.54 12.40 2.55
N SER A 102 3.89 13.40 1.95
CA SER A 102 3.64 13.38 0.51
C SER A 102 4.95 13.51 -0.27
N VAL A 103 5.11 12.65 -1.26
CA VAL A 103 6.26 12.65 -2.18
C VAL A 103 5.77 12.91 -3.62
N LEU A 104 6.69 13.27 -4.53
CA LEU A 104 6.38 13.68 -5.93
C LEU A 104 5.62 14.99 -6.09
N LYS A 105 5.91 15.94 -5.19
CA LYS A 105 5.19 17.21 -5.13
C LYS A 105 5.71 18.21 -6.16
N ASN A 106 4.80 18.74 -6.99
CA ASN A 106 4.96 20.11 -7.48
C ASN A 106 4.46 21.03 -6.35
N GLN A 107 5.31 21.96 -5.88
CA GLN A 107 5.27 22.58 -4.54
C GLN A 107 3.92 23.21 -4.08
N SER A 108 2.93 23.38 -4.97
CA SER A 108 1.68 24.11 -4.74
C SER A 108 0.53 23.35 -4.07
N LEU A 109 0.62 22.03 -3.80
CA LEU A 109 -0.45 21.26 -3.15
C LEU A 109 0.06 20.46 -1.95
N GLN A 110 0.25 21.13 -0.81
CA GLN A 110 0.33 20.46 0.50
C GLN A 110 -1.07 19.89 0.81
N LEU A 111 -1.31 18.62 0.52
CA LEU A 111 -2.53 17.97 0.98
C LEU A 111 -2.24 17.35 2.35
N GLU A 112 -3.02 17.74 3.35
CA GLU A 112 -3.03 17.07 4.64
C GLU A 112 -3.93 15.84 4.57
N TYR A 113 -3.40 14.69 4.96
CA TYR A 113 -4.15 13.44 5.03
C TYR A 113 -4.35 13.06 6.49
N THR A 114 -5.60 12.79 6.86
CA THR A 114 -5.94 12.13 8.10
C THR A 114 -6.29 10.68 7.80
N TYR A 115 -5.33 9.79 8.05
CA TYR A 115 -5.52 8.35 7.98
C TYR A 115 -6.28 7.87 9.23
N GLY A 116 -7.23 6.95 9.05
CA GLY A 116 -8.11 6.50 10.14
C GLY A 116 -9.14 7.55 10.56
N TYR A 117 -9.64 8.35 9.62
CA TYR A 117 -10.64 9.38 9.91
C TYR A 117 -11.98 8.75 10.33
N ARG A 118 -12.53 9.16 11.48
CA ARG A 118 -13.84 8.70 11.94
C ARG A 118 -14.99 9.32 11.13
N TRP A 119 -15.39 8.67 10.04
CA TRP A 119 -16.55 9.10 9.25
C TRP A 119 -17.87 8.72 9.95
N LYS A 120 -18.57 9.73 10.50
CA LYS A 120 -19.78 9.55 11.33
C LYS A 120 -21.00 9.05 10.56
N GLU A 121 -21.09 9.36 9.27
CA GLU A 121 -22.25 9.07 8.41
C GLU A 121 -22.15 7.67 7.76
N LYS A 122 -21.62 6.70 8.50
CA LYS A 122 -21.35 5.31 8.09
C LYS A 122 -22.33 4.78 7.02
N LEU A 123 -21.84 4.69 5.79
CA LEU A 123 -22.17 3.57 4.93
C LEU A 123 -21.13 2.49 5.23
N GLU A 124 -21.53 1.24 5.40
CA GLU A 124 -20.58 0.13 5.48
C GLU A 124 -19.66 0.25 4.26
N SER A 125 -18.37 0.47 4.51
CA SER A 125 -17.41 0.49 3.42
C SER A 125 -17.26 -0.95 2.94
N PRO A 126 -17.19 -1.24 1.64
CA PRO A 126 -16.72 -2.54 1.16
C PRO A 126 -15.41 -2.97 1.84
N MET A 127 -14.61 -1.99 2.29
CA MET A 127 -13.37 -2.17 3.04
C MET A 127 -13.59 -2.75 4.46
N ASP A 128 -14.73 -2.50 5.10
CA ASP A 128 -15.07 -3.02 6.43
C ASP A 128 -15.38 -4.53 6.39
N THR A 129 -15.82 -5.03 5.23
CA THR A 129 -16.05 -6.46 5.00
C THR A 129 -14.73 -7.17 4.68
N LEU A 130 -13.94 -6.60 3.77
CA LEU A 130 -12.63 -7.15 3.37
C LEU A 130 -11.64 -7.24 4.54
N SER A 131 -11.73 -6.33 5.51
CA SER A 131 -10.85 -6.32 6.67
C SER A 131 -11.10 -7.46 7.67
N ARG A 132 -12.24 -8.16 7.58
CA ARG A 132 -12.65 -9.21 8.51
C ARG A 132 -12.15 -10.59 8.11
N GLU A 133 -11.67 -10.73 6.88
CA GLU A 133 -11.15 -11.99 6.37
C GLU A 133 -9.63 -12.05 6.55
N PRO A 134 -9.08 -13.25 6.84
CA PRO A 134 -7.64 -13.46 6.82
C PRO A 134 -7.06 -13.19 5.43
N LEU A 135 -5.83 -12.67 5.39
CA LEU A 135 -5.15 -12.38 4.13
C LEU A 135 -5.06 -13.62 3.22
N GLY A 136 -4.94 -14.81 3.79
CA GLY A 136 -4.92 -16.07 3.04
C GLY A 136 -6.13 -16.28 2.15
N SER A 137 -7.32 -15.90 2.60
CA SER A 137 -8.55 -16.01 1.80
C SER A 137 -8.46 -15.10 0.57
N PHE A 138 -8.04 -13.84 0.77
CA PHE A 138 -7.81 -12.90 -0.32
C PHE A 138 -6.75 -13.42 -1.31
N LEU A 139 -5.63 -13.97 -0.80
CA LEU A 139 -4.56 -14.50 -1.64
C LEU A 139 -4.97 -15.77 -2.42
N ALA A 140 -5.84 -16.60 -1.85
CA ALA A 140 -6.34 -17.81 -2.50
C ALA A 140 -7.22 -17.49 -3.72
N GLU A 141 -8.02 -16.42 -3.64
CA GLU A 141 -8.85 -15.93 -4.74
C GLU A 141 -8.11 -14.97 -5.68
N PHE A 142 -6.86 -14.64 -5.36
CA PHE A 142 -6.11 -13.61 -6.06
C PHE A 142 -5.80 -14.04 -7.52
N PRO A 143 -6.23 -13.25 -8.53
CA PRO A 143 -6.11 -13.64 -9.92
C PRO A 143 -4.68 -13.88 -10.38
N GLU A 144 -4.48 -14.89 -11.24
CA GLU A 144 -3.15 -15.26 -11.74
C GLU A 144 -2.37 -14.12 -12.42
N PRO A 145 -3.00 -13.23 -13.23
CA PRO A 145 -2.28 -12.06 -13.77
C PRO A 145 -1.69 -11.14 -12.70
N LEU A 146 -2.33 -11.04 -11.53
CA LEU A 146 -1.81 -10.25 -10.42
C LEU A 146 -0.66 -10.96 -9.70
N TRP A 147 -0.70 -12.29 -9.60
CA TRP A 147 0.44 -13.08 -9.11
C TRP A 147 1.67 -12.92 -10.01
N LEU A 148 1.50 -12.98 -11.33
CA LEU A 148 2.59 -12.73 -12.29
C LEU A 148 3.18 -11.33 -12.12
N PHE A 149 2.32 -10.34 -11.91
CA PHE A 149 2.74 -8.96 -11.66
C PHE A 149 3.52 -8.82 -10.35
N PHE A 150 3.01 -9.41 -9.27
CA PHE A 150 3.69 -9.47 -7.98
C PHE A 150 5.08 -10.12 -8.10
N HIS A 151 5.18 -11.26 -8.75
CA HIS A 151 6.45 -11.96 -8.94
C HIS A 151 7.45 -11.16 -9.77
N LYS A 152 6.98 -10.37 -10.73
CA LYS A 152 7.84 -9.45 -11.47
C LYS A 152 8.46 -8.40 -10.54
N ILE A 153 7.67 -7.76 -9.68
CA ILE A 153 8.16 -6.80 -8.70
C ILE A 153 9.12 -7.47 -7.70
N ALA A 154 8.76 -8.66 -7.19
CA ALA A 154 9.61 -9.42 -6.28
C ALA A 154 10.99 -9.71 -6.90
N LYS A 155 11.03 -10.06 -8.19
CA LYS A 155 12.28 -10.33 -8.91
C LYS A 155 13.17 -9.09 -9.05
N GLU A 156 12.59 -7.90 -9.30
CA GLU A 156 13.36 -6.64 -9.33
C GLU A 156 13.98 -6.33 -7.95
N LEU A 157 13.38 -6.84 -6.87
CA LEU A 157 13.91 -6.74 -5.50
C LEU A 157 14.85 -7.89 -5.12
N GLY A 158 15.19 -8.79 -6.06
CA GLY A 158 16.06 -9.94 -5.81
C GLY A 158 15.41 -11.08 -5.02
N LEU A 159 14.07 -11.06 -4.86
CA LEU A 159 13.32 -12.09 -4.14
C LEU A 159 12.82 -13.18 -5.10
N THR A 160 12.93 -14.44 -4.66
CA THR A 160 12.31 -15.59 -5.34
C THR A 160 11.25 -16.18 -4.44
N LEU A 161 10.00 -15.82 -4.70
CA LEU A 161 8.86 -16.18 -3.86
C LEU A 161 7.97 -17.21 -4.55
N LYS A 162 7.42 -18.15 -3.80
CA LYS A 162 6.48 -19.17 -4.29
C LYS A 162 5.08 -18.87 -3.78
N LYS A 163 4.10 -18.79 -4.69
CA LYS A 163 2.71 -18.45 -4.40
C LYS A 163 2.13 -19.28 -3.25
N GLU A 164 2.26 -20.60 -3.29
CA GLU A 164 1.67 -21.51 -2.31
C GLU A 164 2.25 -21.29 -0.91
N SER A 165 3.58 -21.09 -0.84
CA SER A 165 4.27 -20.81 0.42
C SER A 165 3.86 -19.45 1.02
N LEU A 166 3.60 -18.45 0.19
CA LEU A 166 3.13 -17.14 0.65
C LEU A 166 1.69 -17.21 1.20
N ILE A 167 0.80 -17.93 0.50
CA ILE A 167 -0.58 -18.13 0.96
C ILE A 167 -0.58 -18.77 2.35
N GLU A 168 0.20 -19.83 2.54
CA GLU A 168 0.30 -20.53 3.83
C GLU A 168 0.91 -19.64 4.91
N LYS A 169 2.08 -19.03 4.65
CA LYS A 169 2.82 -18.21 5.61
C LYS A 169 2.01 -17.02 6.12
N TYR A 170 1.26 -16.38 5.23
CA TYR A 170 0.51 -15.16 5.56
C TYR A 170 -0.98 -15.41 5.79
N PHE A 171 -1.42 -16.68 5.83
CA PHE A 171 -2.85 -17.02 5.85
C PHE A 171 -3.62 -16.25 6.91
N TYR A 172 -3.13 -16.29 8.16
CA TYR A 172 -3.76 -15.67 9.33
C TYR A 172 -3.40 -14.20 9.54
N SER A 173 -2.73 -13.55 8.60
CA SER A 173 -2.45 -12.11 8.72
C SER A 173 -3.75 -11.32 8.60
N MET A 174 -3.96 -10.37 9.51
CA MET A 174 -5.20 -9.58 9.59
C MET A 174 -4.93 -8.11 9.30
N TRP A 175 -5.95 -7.44 8.75
CA TRP A 175 -5.97 -6.00 8.59
C TRP A 175 -6.28 -5.32 9.91
N GLU A 176 -5.59 -4.20 10.18
CA GLU A 176 -5.99 -3.28 11.24
C GLU A 176 -6.99 -2.26 10.69
N VAL A 177 -8.19 -2.24 11.26
CA VAL A 177 -9.23 -1.25 10.91
C VAL A 177 -9.00 0.03 11.72
N LYS A 178 -8.70 1.13 11.03
CA LYS A 178 -8.39 2.44 11.63
C LYS A 178 -9.61 3.35 11.59
N ASN A 179 -9.97 3.93 12.75
CA ASN A 179 -11.17 4.75 12.96
C ASN A 179 -10.93 5.91 13.92
#